data_AF-A0A0N6Z2Z0-F1
#
_entry.id   AF-A0A0N6Z2Z0-F1
#
_cell.length_a   1.000
_cell.length_b   1.000
_cell.length_c   1.000
_cell.angle_alpha   90.00
_cell.angle_beta   90.00
_cell.angle_gamma   90.00
#
_symmetry.space_group_name_H-M   'P 1'
#
loop_
_entity.id
_entity.type
_entity.pdbx_description
1 polymer ?
#
loop_
_entity_poly.entity_id
_entity_poly.type
_entity_poly.pdbx_seq_one_letter_code
_entity_poly.pdbx_strand_id
1 'polypeptide(L)'
;EQEQERGITITSAAVTSFWRGMDAQFPEHRINIIDTPGHVDFTIEVERSLRVLDGAVVVLCGSSGVQPQTETVWRQANKYEVPRMVFVNKMDRAGADFLRVISQLKSRLAANAVPIQLPIGAEDEFKGVIDLIKMKTINWNEADSGMTFTYEEIPADLLDEAEQYRSEMIEAAAEANDELMNKYLEGGELTEAEIKHGLRTRTLKSEIVLCLCGSAFKNKGVQAVLDAVIEYLPSPTEVKPIRGI
;
A
#
# COMPACT_ATOMS: atom_id res chain seq x y z
N GLU A 1 -11.54 -19.63 20.14
CA GLU A 1 -12.91 -20.14 19.90
C GLU A 1 -13.83 -19.11 19.26
N GLN A 2 -14.23 -18.03 19.92
CA GLN A 2 -15.23 -17.09 19.35
C GLN A 2 -14.83 -16.41 18.03
N GLU A 3 -13.57 -16.03 17.84
CA GLU A 3 -13.09 -15.45 16.57
C GLU A 3 -13.13 -16.45 15.41
N GLN A 4 -12.72 -17.70 15.67
CA GLN A 4 -12.76 -18.79 14.69
C GLN A 4 -14.21 -19.18 14.33
N GLU A 5 -15.12 -19.19 15.32
CA GLU A 5 -16.54 -19.48 15.09
C GLU A 5 -17.24 -18.40 14.26
N ARG A 6 -16.87 -17.13 14.46
CA ARG A 6 -17.50 -15.99 13.78
C ARG A 6 -16.79 -15.57 12.50
N GLY A 7 -15.57 -16.04 12.26
CA GLY A 7 -14.76 -15.66 11.10
C GLY A 7 -14.40 -14.17 11.08
N ILE A 8 -14.30 -13.52 12.24
CA ILE A 8 -13.94 -12.09 12.38
C ILE A 8 -12.89 -11.91 13.48
N THR A 9 -12.00 -10.94 13.30
CA THR A 9 -11.05 -10.48 14.32
C THR A 9 -11.79 -9.67 15.38
N ILE A 10 -11.66 -10.06 16.65
CA ILE A 10 -12.30 -9.40 17.81
C ILE A 10 -11.23 -8.66 18.63
N THR A 11 -10.08 -9.28 18.84
CA THR A 11 -8.93 -8.76 19.60
C THR A 11 -7.76 -8.47 18.69
N SER A 12 -6.96 -7.46 19.05
CA SER A 12 -5.73 -7.16 18.32
C SER A 12 -4.67 -8.25 18.60
N ALA A 13 -4.02 -8.74 17.55
CA ALA A 13 -2.98 -9.76 17.66
C ALA A 13 -1.63 -9.20 17.21
N ALA A 14 -0.57 -9.44 18.00
CA ALA A 14 0.78 -8.98 17.68
C ALA A 14 1.68 -10.15 17.26
N VAL A 15 2.32 -10.04 16.09
CA VAL A 15 3.27 -11.04 15.58
C VAL A 15 4.54 -10.34 15.08
N THR A 16 5.70 -10.93 15.35
CA THR A 16 6.98 -10.48 14.78
C THR A 16 7.33 -11.34 13.57
N SER A 17 7.74 -10.69 12.48
CA SER A 17 8.27 -11.31 11.27
C SER A 17 9.59 -10.65 10.86
N PHE A 18 10.35 -11.33 10.00
CA PHE A 18 11.61 -10.86 9.43
C PHE A 18 11.50 -10.83 7.91
N TRP A 19 11.85 -9.71 7.29
CA TRP A 19 11.74 -9.51 5.85
C TRP A 19 13.06 -8.98 5.28
N ARG A 20 13.55 -9.61 4.21
CA ARG A 20 14.77 -9.19 3.48
C ARG A 20 14.47 -8.56 2.13
N GLY A 21 13.19 -8.36 1.81
CA GLY A 21 12.75 -8.03 0.46
C GLY A 21 12.44 -9.29 -0.36
N MET A 22 11.52 -9.17 -1.31
CA MET A 22 11.14 -10.30 -2.18
C MET A 22 12.31 -10.80 -3.05
N ASP A 23 13.29 -9.95 -3.33
CA ASP A 23 14.52 -10.24 -4.08
C ASP A 23 15.77 -10.27 -3.17
N ALA A 24 15.55 -10.40 -1.85
CA ALA A 24 16.61 -10.25 -0.84
C ALA A 24 17.43 -8.94 -0.97
N GLN A 25 16.81 -7.88 -1.49
CA GLN A 25 17.47 -6.61 -1.80
C GLN A 25 17.70 -5.72 -0.57
N PHE A 26 17.11 -6.06 0.57
CA PHE A 26 17.25 -5.31 1.83
C PHE A 26 18.07 -6.11 2.85
N PRO A 27 18.75 -5.42 3.79
CA PRO A 27 19.14 -6.07 5.03
C PRO A 27 17.90 -6.64 5.74
N GLU A 28 18.08 -7.59 6.64
CA GLU A 28 16.96 -8.18 7.37
C GLU A 28 16.28 -7.15 8.27
N HIS A 29 15.01 -6.84 7.97
CA HIS A 29 14.17 -5.95 8.75
C HIS A 29 13.23 -6.74 9.64
N ARG A 30 13.15 -6.34 10.90
CA ARG A 30 12.15 -6.86 11.84
C ARG A 30 10.87 -6.04 11.70
N ILE A 31 9.77 -6.71 11.40
CA ILE A 31 8.43 -6.11 11.30
C ILE A 31 7.59 -6.63 12.47
N ASN A 32 7.01 -5.73 13.26
CA ASN A 32 6.02 -6.08 14.27
C ASN A 32 4.64 -5.73 13.73
N ILE A 33 3.82 -6.74 13.48
CA ILE A 33 2.50 -6.60 12.88
C ILE A 33 1.47 -6.65 14.01
N ILE A 34 0.62 -5.63 14.09
CA ILE A 34 -0.59 -5.64 14.93
C ILE A 34 -1.78 -5.80 13.98
N ASP A 35 -2.41 -6.96 13.98
CA ASP A 35 -3.66 -7.18 13.27
C ASP A 35 -4.80 -6.55 14.06
N THR A 36 -5.54 -5.62 13.45
CA THR A 36 -6.57 -4.83 14.12
C THR A 36 -7.96 -5.27 13.66
N PRO A 37 -8.98 -5.30 14.53
CA PRO A 37 -10.35 -5.58 14.14
C PRO A 37 -10.87 -4.62 13.06
N GLY A 38 -11.48 -5.16 12.00
CA GLY A 38 -12.13 -4.35 10.95
C GLY A 38 -13.58 -3.96 11.25
N HIS A 39 -14.18 -4.51 12.31
CA HIS A 39 -15.59 -4.30 12.65
C HIS A 39 -15.78 -3.07 13.56
N VAL A 40 -16.86 -2.32 13.33
CA VAL A 40 -17.16 -1.07 14.06
C VAL A 40 -17.35 -1.24 15.57
N ASP A 41 -17.83 -2.41 15.97
CA ASP A 41 -18.05 -2.74 17.38
C ASP A 41 -16.74 -2.81 18.19
N PHE A 42 -15.58 -2.88 17.53
CA PHE A 42 -14.26 -2.96 18.16
C PHE A 42 -13.38 -1.72 17.86
N THR A 43 -14.02 -0.59 17.60
CA THR A 43 -13.35 0.71 17.33
C THR A 43 -12.39 1.17 18.42
N ILE A 44 -12.61 0.76 19.69
CA ILE A 44 -11.68 1.05 20.80
C ILE A 44 -10.34 0.33 20.62
N GLU A 45 -10.37 -0.93 20.16
CA GLU A 45 -9.14 -1.70 19.90
C GLU A 45 -8.35 -1.12 18.72
N VAL A 46 -9.06 -0.66 17.68
CA VAL A 46 -8.45 0.06 16.56
C VAL A 46 -7.81 1.36 17.05
N GLU A 47 -8.50 2.14 17.87
CA GLU A 47 -7.98 3.40 18.41
C GLU A 47 -6.74 3.17 19.29
N ARG A 48 -6.71 2.09 20.09
CA ARG A 48 -5.53 1.71 20.88
C ARG A 48 -4.36 1.32 19.99
N SER A 49 -4.61 0.53 18.95
CA SER A 49 -3.57 0.07 18.04
C SER A 49 -2.93 1.25 17.29
N LEU A 50 -3.76 2.17 16.77
CA LEU A 50 -3.29 3.36 16.06
C LEU A 50 -2.45 4.33 16.92
N ARG A 51 -2.50 4.23 18.26
CA ARG A 51 -1.65 5.03 19.16
C ARG A 51 -0.25 4.47 19.34
N VAL A 52 -0.04 3.21 18.98
CA VAL A 52 1.21 2.47 19.22
C VAL A 52 1.92 2.14 17.90
N LEU A 53 1.17 2.08 16.80
CA LEU A 53 1.69 1.80 15.47
C LEU A 53 2.48 2.99 14.90
N ASP A 54 3.64 2.69 14.31
CA ASP A 54 4.44 3.69 13.60
C ASP A 54 3.85 4.02 12.23
N GLY A 55 3.29 3.01 11.54
CA GLY A 55 2.63 3.15 10.25
C GLY A 55 1.53 2.10 10.07
N ALA A 56 0.69 2.28 9.05
CA ALA A 56 -0.45 1.39 8.79
C ALA A 56 -0.59 0.97 7.32
N VAL A 57 -1.01 -0.28 7.11
CA VAL A 57 -1.48 -0.78 5.80
C VAL A 57 -3.00 -0.90 5.86
N VAL A 58 -3.69 -0.02 5.15
CA VAL A 58 -5.16 -0.04 5.04
C VAL A 58 -5.56 -0.99 3.94
N VAL A 59 -6.20 -2.10 4.30
CA VAL A 59 -6.64 -3.11 3.33
C VAL A 59 -8.06 -2.81 2.87
N LEU A 60 -8.24 -2.61 1.56
CA LEU A 60 -9.55 -2.40 0.93
C LEU A 60 -9.89 -3.57 0.01
N CYS A 61 -11.18 -3.84 -0.14
CA CYS A 61 -11.67 -4.84 -1.08
C CYS A 61 -11.78 -4.21 -2.47
N GLY A 62 -11.17 -4.80 -3.51
CA GLY A 62 -11.27 -4.30 -4.88
C GLY A 62 -12.70 -4.21 -5.40
N SER A 63 -13.60 -5.08 -4.91
CA SER A 63 -15.01 -5.06 -5.32
C SER A 63 -15.92 -4.16 -4.47
N SER A 64 -15.68 -4.08 -3.16
CA SER A 64 -16.52 -3.28 -2.26
C SER A 64 -16.02 -1.84 -2.09
N GLY A 65 -14.73 -1.63 -2.33
CA GLY A 65 -14.03 -0.36 -2.18
C GLY A 65 -14.11 0.22 -0.76
N VAL A 66 -14.22 1.54 -0.68
CA VAL A 66 -14.34 2.27 0.58
C VAL A 66 -15.74 2.05 1.16
N GLN A 67 -15.81 1.64 2.42
CA GLN A 67 -17.07 1.41 3.14
C GLN A 67 -17.23 2.42 4.29
N PRO A 68 -18.43 2.60 4.87
CA PRO A 68 -18.64 3.48 6.03
C PRO A 68 -17.71 3.17 7.22
N GLN A 69 -17.34 1.90 7.38
CA GLN A 69 -16.39 1.45 8.39
C GLN A 69 -14.97 1.97 8.10
N THR A 70 -14.55 1.93 6.84
CA THR A 70 -13.29 2.51 6.38
C THR A 70 -13.18 3.98 6.77
N GLU A 71 -14.23 4.77 6.57
CA GLU A 71 -14.25 6.21 6.92
C GLU A 71 -14.03 6.46 8.41
N THR A 72 -14.54 5.58 9.26
CA THR A 72 -14.38 5.69 10.72
C THR A 72 -12.94 5.43 11.13
N VAL A 73 -12.35 4.32 10.64
CA VAL A 73 -10.94 4.00 10.90
C VAL A 73 -10.01 5.04 10.30
N TRP A 74 -10.34 5.57 9.11
CA TRP A 74 -9.55 6.61 8.44
C TRP A 74 -9.50 7.90 9.27
N ARG A 75 -10.64 8.33 9.84
CA ARG A 75 -10.68 9.49 10.74
C ARG A 75 -9.85 9.27 12.01
N GLN A 76 -9.87 8.05 12.57
CA GLN A 76 -9.02 7.72 13.72
C GLN A 76 -7.54 7.79 13.34
N ALA A 77 -7.14 7.22 12.20
CA ALA A 77 -5.75 7.28 11.75
C ALA A 77 -5.31 8.73 11.46
N ASN A 78 -6.19 9.59 10.93
CA ASN A 78 -5.92 11.03 10.78
C ASN A 78 -5.69 11.74 12.12
N LYS A 79 -6.51 11.43 13.14
CA LYS A 79 -6.37 12.01 14.49
C LYS A 79 -5.01 11.72 15.14
N TYR A 80 -4.44 10.56 14.85
CA TYR A 80 -3.12 10.15 15.36
C TYR A 80 -1.97 10.41 14.39
N GLU A 81 -2.26 11.02 13.24
CA GLU A 81 -1.28 11.35 12.20
C GLU A 81 -0.43 10.15 11.77
N VAL A 82 -1.03 8.94 11.74
CA VAL A 82 -0.32 7.70 11.40
C VAL A 82 -0.09 7.67 9.88
N PRO A 83 1.18 7.66 9.41
CA PRO A 83 1.52 7.44 8.00
C PRO A 83 0.95 6.11 7.52
N ARG A 84 0.41 6.09 6.31
CA ARG A 84 -0.28 4.91 5.82
C ARG A 84 -0.17 4.72 4.32
N MET A 85 -0.36 3.46 3.94
CA MET A 85 -0.52 3.02 2.56
C MET A 85 -1.81 2.21 2.41
N VAL A 86 -2.26 2.03 1.18
CA VAL A 86 -3.45 1.23 0.86
C VAL A 86 -3.05 0.01 0.05
N PHE A 87 -3.56 -1.15 0.47
CA PHE A 87 -3.53 -2.37 -0.31
C PHE A 87 -4.95 -2.72 -0.76
N VAL A 88 -5.20 -2.60 -2.07
CA VAL A 88 -6.45 -3.05 -2.69
C VAL A 88 -6.35 -4.54 -2.93
N ASN A 89 -6.91 -5.31 -2.00
CA ASN A 89 -6.93 -6.76 -1.99
C ASN A 89 -8.14 -7.31 -2.73
N LYS A 90 -8.17 -8.63 -2.95
CA LYS A 90 -9.26 -9.36 -3.60
C LYS A 90 -9.48 -8.93 -5.06
N MET A 91 -8.38 -8.63 -5.76
CA MET A 91 -8.42 -8.34 -7.20
C MET A 91 -8.87 -9.54 -8.04
N ASP A 92 -8.90 -10.73 -7.45
CA ASP A 92 -9.42 -11.97 -8.01
C ASP A 92 -10.95 -12.09 -7.98
N ARG A 93 -11.69 -11.17 -7.36
CA ARG A 93 -13.14 -11.27 -7.20
C ARG A 93 -13.91 -10.54 -8.30
N ALA A 94 -15.09 -11.05 -8.62
CA ALA A 94 -16.06 -10.38 -9.48
C ALA A 94 -16.33 -8.93 -9.03
N GLY A 95 -16.32 -8.01 -9.98
CA GLY A 95 -16.47 -6.57 -9.79
C GLY A 95 -15.27 -5.88 -9.15
N ALA A 96 -14.09 -6.54 -9.10
CA ALA A 96 -12.85 -5.92 -8.64
C ALA A 96 -12.40 -4.84 -9.63
N ASP A 97 -12.18 -3.64 -9.12
CA ASP A 97 -11.79 -2.48 -9.92
C ASP A 97 -10.87 -1.59 -9.09
N PHE A 98 -9.58 -1.64 -9.40
CA PHE A 98 -8.55 -0.91 -8.67
C PHE A 98 -8.75 0.60 -8.79
N LEU A 99 -8.88 1.12 -10.01
CA LEU A 99 -8.97 2.55 -10.28
C LEU A 99 -10.24 3.17 -9.68
N ARG A 100 -11.36 2.43 -9.65
CA ARG A 100 -12.54 2.85 -8.90
C ARG A 100 -12.24 2.99 -7.42
N VAL A 101 -11.52 2.06 -6.80
CA VAL A 101 -11.13 2.18 -5.38
C VAL A 101 -10.23 3.40 -5.16
N ILE A 102 -9.28 3.68 -6.06
CA ILE A 102 -8.46 4.90 -6.01
C ILE A 102 -9.33 6.16 -6.06
N SER A 103 -10.32 6.21 -6.97
CA SER A 103 -11.24 7.34 -7.07
C SER A 103 -12.10 7.51 -5.79
N GLN A 104 -12.43 6.42 -5.11
CA GLN A 104 -13.17 6.44 -3.85
C GLN A 104 -12.33 6.94 -2.68
N LEU A 105 -11.04 6.62 -2.63
CA LEU A 105 -10.12 7.20 -1.63
C LEU A 105 -10.14 8.73 -1.71
N LYS A 106 -10.08 9.29 -2.93
CA LYS A 106 -10.16 10.74 -3.16
C LYS A 106 -11.52 11.31 -2.80
N SER A 107 -12.60 10.75 -3.34
CA SER A 107 -13.95 11.32 -3.22
C SER A 107 -14.60 11.12 -1.84
N ARG A 108 -14.30 10.02 -1.14
CA ARG A 108 -14.91 9.69 0.16
C ARG A 108 -14.03 9.96 1.36
N LEU A 109 -12.71 9.80 1.21
CA LEU A 109 -11.76 9.97 2.32
C LEU A 109 -10.94 11.27 2.22
N ALA A 110 -11.10 12.04 1.13
CA ALA A 110 -10.27 13.19 0.80
C ALA A 110 -8.77 12.87 0.82
N ALA A 111 -8.42 11.62 0.50
CA ALA A 111 -7.04 11.17 0.48
C ALA A 111 -6.37 11.51 -0.85
N ASN A 112 -5.12 11.97 -0.80
CA ASN A 112 -4.28 12.09 -1.99
C ASN A 112 -3.68 10.71 -2.32
N ALA A 113 -4.46 9.87 -2.99
CA ALA A 113 -4.09 8.52 -3.35
C ALA A 113 -3.17 8.49 -4.57
N VAL A 114 -1.99 7.90 -4.43
CA VAL A 114 -0.97 7.80 -5.49
C VAL A 114 -0.75 6.31 -5.81
N PRO A 115 -1.25 5.81 -6.95
CA PRO A 115 -0.93 4.47 -7.41
C PRO A 115 0.58 4.33 -7.65
N ILE A 116 1.19 3.29 -7.07
CA ILE A 116 2.56 2.87 -7.41
C ILE A 116 2.58 1.52 -8.14
N GLN A 117 1.40 0.93 -8.30
CA GLN A 117 1.17 -0.30 -9.06
C GLN A 117 -0.15 -0.21 -9.82
N LEU A 118 -0.24 -0.95 -10.92
CA LEU A 118 -1.50 -1.21 -11.64
C LEU A 118 -1.76 -2.71 -11.74
N PRO A 119 -3.01 -3.19 -11.68
CA PRO A 119 -3.33 -4.59 -11.86
C PRO A 119 -3.22 -5.01 -13.33
N ILE A 120 -2.81 -6.26 -13.58
CA ILE A 120 -2.90 -6.88 -14.90
C ILE A 120 -4.07 -7.84 -14.90
N GLY A 121 -5.12 -7.49 -15.65
CA GLY A 121 -6.41 -8.16 -15.61
C GLY A 121 -7.18 -7.86 -14.31
N ALA A 122 -8.37 -8.44 -14.21
CA ALA A 122 -9.24 -8.35 -13.05
C ALA A 122 -10.01 -9.65 -12.89
N GLU A 123 -10.57 -9.87 -11.70
CA GLU A 123 -11.38 -11.05 -11.40
C GLU A 123 -10.58 -12.35 -11.65
N ASP A 124 -11.17 -13.33 -12.32
CA ASP A 124 -10.50 -14.59 -12.62
C ASP A 124 -9.26 -14.40 -13.51
N GLU A 125 -9.23 -13.35 -14.34
CA GLU A 125 -8.11 -12.99 -15.23
C GLU A 125 -7.00 -12.17 -14.55
N PHE A 126 -7.09 -11.91 -13.24
CA PHE A 126 -6.03 -11.23 -12.51
C PHE A 126 -4.73 -12.06 -12.50
N LYS A 127 -3.69 -11.56 -13.19
CA LYS A 127 -2.44 -12.29 -13.45
C LYS A 127 -1.27 -11.80 -12.61
N GLY A 128 -1.21 -10.50 -12.34
CA GLY A 128 -0.10 -9.88 -11.64
C GLY A 128 -0.30 -8.38 -11.53
N VAL A 129 0.79 -7.65 -11.32
CA VAL A 129 0.78 -6.18 -11.23
C VAL A 129 1.91 -5.59 -12.04
N ILE A 130 1.73 -4.36 -12.50
CA ILE A 130 2.78 -3.52 -13.05
C ILE A 130 3.38 -2.71 -11.90
N ASP A 131 4.70 -2.77 -11.74
CA ASP A 131 5.47 -1.86 -10.89
C ASP A 131 5.75 -0.58 -11.68
N LEU A 132 5.12 0.53 -11.29
CA LEU A 132 5.24 1.82 -11.99
C LEU A 132 6.59 2.49 -11.74
N ILE A 133 7.36 2.08 -10.73
CA ILE A 133 8.68 2.63 -10.42
C ILE A 133 9.73 2.00 -11.33
N LYS A 134 9.67 0.67 -11.50
CA LYS A 134 10.57 -0.08 -12.39
C LYS A 134 10.10 -0.15 -13.84
N MET A 135 8.84 0.18 -14.10
CA MET A 135 8.16 -0.04 -15.38
C MET A 135 8.29 -1.48 -15.87
N LYS A 136 7.95 -2.42 -14.99
CA LYS A 136 7.96 -3.86 -15.28
C LYS A 136 6.71 -4.53 -14.74
N THR A 137 6.28 -5.56 -15.42
CA THR A 137 5.31 -6.51 -14.90
C THR A 137 5.97 -7.38 -13.83
N ILE A 138 5.35 -7.53 -12.66
CA ILE A 138 5.69 -8.53 -11.66
C ILE A 138 4.75 -9.72 -11.82
N ASN A 139 5.33 -10.86 -12.15
CA ASN A 139 4.61 -12.13 -12.27
C ASN A 139 5.06 -13.08 -11.16
N TRP A 140 4.14 -13.46 -10.27
CA TRP A 140 4.42 -14.39 -9.18
C TRP A 140 4.14 -15.82 -9.60
N ASN A 141 5.05 -16.71 -9.23
CA ASN A 141 4.91 -18.13 -9.51
C ASN A 141 3.82 -18.75 -8.63
N GLU A 142 2.74 -19.22 -9.25
CA GLU A 142 1.65 -19.89 -8.52
C GLU A 142 2.09 -21.23 -7.92
N ALA A 143 3.08 -21.90 -8.52
CA ALA A 143 3.52 -23.23 -8.09
C ALA A 143 4.18 -23.23 -6.70
N ASP A 144 4.75 -22.12 -6.26
CA ASP A 144 5.38 -21.97 -4.94
C ASP A 144 4.65 -20.99 -4.03
N SER A 145 3.38 -20.70 -4.33
CA SER A 145 2.57 -19.73 -3.58
C SER A 145 3.19 -18.32 -3.57
N GLY A 146 3.81 -17.91 -4.69
CA GLY A 146 4.39 -16.58 -4.88
C GLY A 146 5.69 -16.35 -4.12
N MET A 147 6.42 -17.40 -3.76
CA MET A 147 7.76 -17.27 -3.18
C MET A 147 8.77 -16.78 -4.21
N THR A 148 8.58 -17.13 -5.48
CA THR A 148 9.40 -16.62 -6.59
C THR A 148 8.58 -15.74 -7.52
N PHE A 149 9.27 -14.83 -8.21
CA PHE A 149 8.65 -13.92 -9.18
C PHE A 149 9.62 -13.63 -10.33
N THR A 150 9.08 -13.13 -11.44
CA THR A 150 9.84 -12.63 -12.59
C THR A 150 9.45 -11.19 -12.90
N TYR A 151 10.41 -10.43 -13.41
CA TYR A 151 10.14 -9.16 -14.08
C TYR A 151 10.01 -9.38 -15.58
N GLU A 152 8.93 -8.87 -16.16
CA GLU A 152 8.63 -8.95 -17.58
C GLU A 152 8.32 -7.55 -18.13
N GLU A 153 8.33 -7.39 -19.45
CA GLU A 153 7.88 -6.14 -20.08
C GLU A 153 6.39 -5.92 -19.83
N ILE A 154 5.99 -4.65 -19.84
CA ILE A 154 4.58 -4.27 -19.72
C ILE A 154 3.87 -4.68 -21.02
N PRO A 155 2.69 -5.34 -20.95
CA PRO A 155 1.88 -5.63 -22.13
C PRO A 155 1.57 -4.35 -22.93
N ALA A 156 1.65 -4.42 -24.26
CA ALA A 156 1.52 -3.26 -25.12
C ALA A 156 0.17 -2.53 -24.97
N ASP A 157 -0.89 -3.25 -24.63
CA ASP A 157 -2.23 -2.73 -24.37
C ASP A 157 -2.35 -1.96 -23.03
N LEU A 158 -1.42 -2.16 -22.11
CA LEU A 158 -1.37 -1.49 -20.80
C LEU A 158 -0.26 -0.44 -20.70
N LEU A 159 0.61 -0.33 -21.70
CA LEU A 159 1.78 0.55 -21.66
C LEU A 159 1.38 2.02 -21.54
N ASP A 160 0.45 2.49 -22.36
CA ASP A 160 0.00 3.90 -22.33
C ASP A 160 -0.62 4.27 -20.97
N GLU A 161 -1.42 3.38 -20.39
CA GLU A 161 -2.02 3.57 -19.05
C GLU A 161 -0.93 3.59 -17.96
N ALA A 162 0.05 2.68 -18.05
CA ALA A 162 1.17 2.65 -17.12
C ALA A 162 2.04 3.92 -17.21
N GLU A 163 2.30 4.44 -18.41
CA GLU A 163 3.04 5.68 -18.62
C GLU A 163 2.29 6.90 -18.06
N GLN A 164 0.97 6.94 -18.23
CA GLN A 164 0.14 7.99 -17.63
C GLN A 164 0.25 7.98 -16.10
N TYR A 165 -0.03 6.84 -15.47
CA TYR A 165 0.02 6.74 -14.00
C TYR A 165 1.44 6.88 -13.45
N ARG A 166 2.46 6.47 -14.19
CA ARG A 166 3.86 6.75 -13.85
C ARG A 166 4.13 8.25 -13.84
N SER A 167 3.66 8.98 -14.83
CA SER A 167 3.85 10.44 -14.90
C SER A 167 3.21 11.14 -13.71
N GLU A 168 1.96 10.79 -13.38
CA GLU A 168 1.26 11.29 -12.20
C GLU A 168 1.99 10.93 -10.89
N MET A 169 2.53 9.70 -10.78
CA MET A 169 3.33 9.26 -9.64
C MET A 169 4.65 10.03 -9.50
N ILE A 170 5.34 10.31 -10.61
CA ILE A 170 6.59 11.08 -10.62
C ILE A 170 6.32 12.54 -10.24
N GLU A 171 5.25 13.14 -10.75
CA GLU A 171 4.82 14.49 -10.35
C GLU A 171 4.56 14.54 -8.83
N ALA A 172 3.84 13.53 -8.30
CA ALA A 172 3.63 13.42 -6.87
C ALA A 172 4.95 13.24 -6.08
N ALA A 173 5.94 12.51 -6.61
CA ALA A 173 7.25 12.40 -5.98
C ALA A 173 8.02 13.73 -5.99
N ALA A 174 7.92 14.49 -7.09
CA ALA A 174 8.61 15.76 -7.29
C ALA A 174 8.14 16.85 -6.30
N GLU A 175 6.86 16.84 -5.92
CA GLU A 175 6.28 17.76 -4.92
C GLU A 175 6.86 17.60 -3.49
N ALA A 176 7.74 16.63 -3.25
CA ALA A 176 8.30 16.41 -1.92
C ALA A 176 9.19 17.56 -1.43
N ASN A 177 9.91 18.23 -2.34
CA ASN A 177 10.75 19.40 -2.06
C ASN A 177 11.09 20.19 -3.35
N ASP A 178 11.58 21.42 -3.18
CA ASP A 178 11.90 22.33 -4.30
C ASP A 178 12.98 21.77 -5.24
N GLU A 179 13.93 20.98 -4.73
CA GLU A 179 15.01 20.40 -5.54
C GLU A 179 14.46 19.38 -6.55
N LEU A 180 13.63 18.44 -6.09
CA LEU A 180 12.99 17.44 -6.96
C LEU A 180 12.00 18.09 -7.93
N MET A 181 11.24 19.09 -7.46
CA MET A 181 10.31 19.84 -8.32
C MET A 181 11.04 20.55 -9.46
N ASN A 182 12.11 21.30 -9.17
CA ASN A 182 12.89 21.99 -10.19
C ASN A 182 13.51 21.00 -11.19
N LYS A 183 14.07 19.90 -10.68
CA LYS A 183 14.65 18.85 -11.54
C LYS A 183 13.61 18.26 -12.50
N TYR A 184 12.41 17.98 -12.00
CA TYR A 184 11.31 17.46 -12.82
C TYR A 184 10.85 18.48 -13.88
N LEU A 185 10.70 19.76 -13.52
CA LEU A 185 10.27 20.81 -14.46
C LEU A 185 11.31 21.12 -15.55
N GLU A 186 12.61 21.05 -15.22
CA GLU A 186 13.69 21.36 -16.16
C GLU A 186 14.08 20.16 -17.04
N GLY A 187 14.15 18.97 -16.45
CA GLY A 187 14.70 17.78 -17.09
C GLY A 187 13.68 16.69 -17.43
N GLY A 188 12.45 16.77 -16.91
CA GLY A 188 11.38 15.79 -17.14
C GLY A 188 11.61 14.41 -16.50
N GLU A 189 12.76 14.16 -15.87
CA GLU A 189 13.14 12.84 -15.38
C GLU A 189 13.69 12.88 -13.95
N LEU A 190 13.18 11.96 -13.11
CA LEU A 190 13.72 11.62 -11.80
C LEU A 190 14.24 10.19 -11.83
N THR A 191 15.36 9.94 -11.16
CA THR A 191 15.89 8.58 -10.99
C THR A 191 14.98 7.75 -10.08
N GLU A 192 15.04 6.42 -10.16
CA GLU A 192 14.26 5.55 -9.25
C GLU A 192 14.50 5.88 -7.77
N ALA A 193 15.73 6.18 -7.39
CA ALA A 193 16.09 6.55 -6.02
C ALA A 193 15.42 7.87 -5.59
N GLU A 194 15.39 8.86 -6.48
CA GLU A 194 14.73 10.16 -6.22
C GLU A 194 13.22 10.02 -6.15
N ILE A 195 12.62 9.22 -7.04
CA ILE A 195 11.18 8.90 -7.00
C ILE A 195 10.85 8.27 -5.65
N LYS A 196 11.58 7.21 -5.26
CA LYS A 196 11.37 6.54 -3.97
C LYS A 196 11.53 7.49 -2.79
N HIS A 197 12.55 8.34 -2.81
CA HIS A 197 12.79 9.33 -1.76
C HIS A 197 11.66 10.36 -1.66
N GLY A 198 11.18 10.89 -2.79
CA GLY A 198 10.08 11.84 -2.84
C GLY A 198 8.78 11.22 -2.30
N LEU A 199 8.43 10.02 -2.78
CA LEU A 199 7.26 9.27 -2.32
C LEU A 199 7.32 8.96 -0.81
N ARG A 200 8.47 8.46 -0.31
CA ARG A 200 8.67 8.21 1.13
C ARG A 200 8.48 9.49 1.93
N THR A 201 9.16 10.57 1.54
CA THR A 201 9.11 11.85 2.27
C THR A 201 7.67 12.34 2.45
N ARG A 202 6.86 12.28 1.39
CA ARG A 202 5.45 12.69 1.45
C ARG A 202 4.56 11.70 2.20
N THR A 203 4.87 10.40 2.12
CA THR A 203 4.18 9.35 2.88
C THR A 203 4.37 9.54 4.39
N LEU A 204 5.60 9.80 4.84
CA LEU A 204 5.91 10.06 6.25
C LEU A 204 5.22 11.32 6.79
N LYS A 205 5.02 12.33 5.94
CA LYS A 205 4.26 13.54 6.28
C LYS A 205 2.74 13.35 6.20
N SER A 206 2.25 12.16 5.83
CA SER A 206 0.83 11.87 5.56
C SER A 206 0.20 12.80 4.49
N GLU A 207 1.02 13.31 3.56
CA GLU A 207 0.56 14.17 2.45
C GLU A 207 0.00 13.35 1.28
N ILE A 208 0.52 12.14 1.10
CA ILE A 208 0.07 11.18 0.09
C ILE A 208 -0.17 9.81 0.72
N VAL A 209 -0.95 8.99 0.04
CA VAL A 209 -1.19 7.59 0.39
C VAL A 209 -0.84 6.73 -0.82
N LEU A 210 0.24 5.97 -0.70
CA LEU A 210 0.67 5.05 -1.75
C LEU A 210 -0.32 3.89 -1.85
N CYS A 211 -0.71 3.55 -3.08
CA CYS A 211 -1.71 2.53 -3.35
C CYS A 211 -1.10 1.38 -4.16
N LEU A 212 -1.27 0.19 -3.61
CA LEU A 212 -0.85 -1.09 -4.17
C LEU A 212 -2.08 -1.98 -4.39
N CYS A 213 -1.93 -3.03 -5.19
CA CYS A 213 -3.01 -3.97 -5.43
C CYS A 213 -2.53 -5.41 -5.46
N GLY A 214 -3.45 -6.36 -5.28
CA GLY A 214 -3.14 -7.77 -5.33
C GLY A 214 -4.27 -8.68 -4.90
N SER A 215 -3.93 -9.96 -4.79
CA SER A 215 -4.80 -10.99 -4.24
C SER A 215 -4.02 -11.79 -3.21
N ALA A 216 -4.34 -11.55 -1.93
CA ALA A 216 -3.81 -12.38 -0.85
C ALA A 216 -4.28 -13.83 -0.97
N PHE A 217 -5.46 -14.08 -1.56
CA PHE A 217 -5.97 -15.44 -1.78
C PHE A 217 -5.14 -16.20 -2.82
N LYS A 218 -4.75 -15.54 -3.92
CA LYS A 218 -3.87 -16.12 -4.94
C LYS A 218 -2.38 -15.97 -4.63
N ASN A 219 -2.01 -15.43 -3.46
CA ASN A 219 -0.63 -15.12 -3.05
C ASN A 219 0.15 -14.21 -4.03
N LYS A 220 -0.53 -13.21 -4.60
CA LYS A 220 0.05 -12.23 -5.54
C LYS A 220 -0.04 -10.81 -4.97
N GLY A 221 1.08 -10.10 -4.89
CA GLY A 221 1.14 -8.69 -4.48
C GLY A 221 1.42 -8.45 -3.00
N VAL A 222 1.18 -9.41 -2.09
CA VAL A 222 1.46 -9.24 -0.65
C VAL A 222 2.96 -9.05 -0.40
N GLN A 223 3.79 -9.72 -1.18
CA GLN A 223 5.26 -9.61 -1.17
C GLN A 223 5.70 -8.18 -1.49
N ALA A 224 5.10 -7.57 -2.52
CA ALA A 224 5.39 -6.19 -2.89
C ALA A 224 4.90 -5.18 -1.84
N VAL A 225 3.81 -5.49 -1.12
CA VAL A 225 3.38 -4.69 0.03
C VAL A 225 4.44 -4.70 1.13
N LEU A 226 5.05 -5.85 1.44
CA LEU A 226 6.11 -5.93 2.46
C LEU A 226 7.37 -5.14 2.06
N ASP A 227 7.73 -5.15 0.78
CA ASP A 227 8.80 -4.30 0.26
C ASP A 227 8.45 -2.81 0.42
N ALA A 228 7.23 -2.44 0.06
CA ALA A 228 6.75 -1.07 0.16
C ALA A 228 6.63 -0.60 1.63
N VAL A 229 6.35 -1.50 2.58
CA VAL A 229 6.39 -1.19 4.02
C VAL A 229 7.79 -0.76 4.43
N ILE A 230 8.83 -1.48 4.02
CA ILE A 230 10.22 -1.11 4.31
C ILE A 230 10.57 0.23 3.65
N GLU A 231 10.23 0.38 2.37
CA GLU A 231 10.61 1.54 1.57
C GLU A 231 9.90 2.83 1.98
N TYR A 232 8.63 2.77 2.39
CA TYR A 232 7.79 3.97 2.52
C TYR A 232 7.18 4.22 3.90
N LEU A 233 7.11 3.22 4.78
CA LEU A 233 6.62 3.43 6.15
C LEU A 233 7.77 3.79 7.11
N PRO A 234 7.46 4.51 8.20
CA PRO A 234 8.48 4.95 9.14
C PRO A 234 9.10 3.79 9.92
N SER A 235 10.36 3.98 10.28
CA SER A 235 10.98 3.28 11.41
C SER A 235 10.54 3.91 12.75
N PRO A 236 10.72 3.20 13.89
CA PRO A 236 10.37 3.74 15.21
C PRO A 236 11.09 5.05 15.58
N THR A 237 12.19 5.38 14.91
CA THR A 237 12.94 6.63 15.12
C THR A 237 12.42 7.80 14.28
N GLU A 238 11.52 7.55 13.34
CA GLU A 238 10.94 8.55 12.42
C GLU A 238 9.52 8.98 12.82
N VAL A 239 9.01 8.49 13.96
CA VAL A 239 7.68 8.84 14.49
C VAL A 239 7.76 9.74 15.72
N LYS A 240 6.66 10.42 16.01
CA LYS A 240 6.54 11.23 17.23
C LYS A 240 6.60 10.33 18.48
N PRO A 241 7.33 10.73 19.54
CA PRO A 241 7.34 9.95 20.78
C PRO A 241 5.94 9.77 21.35
N ILE A 242 5.62 8.53 21.72
CA ILE A 242 4.36 8.20 22.39
C ILE A 242 4.32 8.90 23.74
N ARG A 243 3.32 9.77 23.95
CA ARG A 243 3.06 10.37 25.26
C ARG A 243 2.16 9.43 26.06
N GLY A 244 2.70 8.92 27.17
CA GLY A 244 1.91 8.18 28.16
C GLY A 244 0.82 9.06 28.79
N ILE A 245 -0.23 8.42 29.30
CA ILE A 245 -1.25 9.07 30.15
C ILE A 245 -0.76 9.01 31.60
#